data_AF-A0A1F7YLZ0-F1
#
_entry.id   AF-A0A1F7YLZ0-F1
#
_cell.length_a   1.000
_cell.length_b   1.000
_cell.length_c   1.000
_cell.angle_alpha   90.00
_cell.angle_beta   90.00
_cell.angle_gamma   90.00
#
_symmetry.space_group_name_H-M   'P 1'
#
loop_
_entity.id
_entity.type
_entity.pdbx_description
1 polymer ?
#
loop_
_entity_poly.entity_id
_entity_poly.type
_entity_poly.pdbx_seq_one_letter_code
_entity_poly.pdbx_strand_id
1 'polypeptide(L)'
;MQGLLFFRVRGKGVEMVFRCMLSLNMNTVRRGFTLIELLVVIGIIGILAAIVLVAVNPGRQFAQARNTTRQSDLITITNAIYEFAVENNGNLPSTDYTSGGNFPSSQTCIGDTPPCFDLAGAGAEDPNNPGGIAVVDTIVPTFVAGMPEDPSAGTPQNTGYTIFVDGNGRLTATAPNAENDAIITVTR
;
A
#
# COMPACT_ATOMS: atom_id res chain seq x y z
N MET A 1 11.62 47.83 34.07
CA MET A 1 10.76 47.94 35.26
C MET A 1 10.40 46.53 35.71
N GLN A 2 10.94 46.13 36.86
CA GLN A 2 10.90 44.75 37.37
C GLN A 2 9.52 44.44 37.98
N GLY A 3 8.86 43.39 37.50
CA GLY A 3 7.69 42.82 38.16
C GLY A 3 8.15 41.97 39.34
N LEU A 4 7.80 42.37 40.57
CA LEU A 4 8.14 41.63 41.79
C LEU A 4 7.13 40.48 41.97
N LEU A 5 7.60 39.23 41.86
CA LEU A 5 6.81 38.05 42.25
C LEU A 5 6.67 38.01 43.77
N PHE A 6 5.45 38.14 44.29
CA PHE A 6 5.17 37.83 45.69
C PHE A 6 4.57 36.42 45.80
N PHE A 7 5.34 35.49 46.38
CA PHE A 7 4.82 34.21 46.83
C PHE A 7 4.22 34.37 48.23
N ARG A 8 2.93 34.06 48.39
CA ARG A 8 2.33 33.91 49.73
C ARG A 8 1.84 32.48 49.89
N VAL A 9 2.61 31.68 50.62
CA VAL A 9 2.26 30.30 50.93
C VAL A 9 1.31 30.27 52.12
N ARG A 10 0.10 29.72 51.94
CA ARG A 10 -0.75 29.27 53.05
C ARG A 10 -1.04 27.78 52.91
N GLY A 11 -0.46 27.00 53.82
CA GLY A 11 -1.04 25.79 54.38
C GLY A 11 -1.20 24.56 53.48
N LYS A 12 -1.96 24.63 52.36
CA LYS A 12 -2.37 23.44 51.59
C LYS A 12 -2.59 23.67 50.08
N GLY A 13 -1.99 24.69 49.50
CA GLY A 13 -2.00 24.89 48.05
C GLY A 13 -1.21 26.13 47.65
N VAL A 14 -0.44 26.03 46.57
CA VAL A 14 0.22 27.19 45.95
C VAL A 14 -0.77 27.78 44.96
N GLU A 15 -1.55 28.78 45.38
CA GLU A 15 -2.38 29.53 44.45
C GLU A 15 -1.52 30.57 43.72
N MET A 16 -1.40 30.43 42.41
CA MET A 16 -0.65 31.34 41.55
C MET A 16 -1.53 32.54 41.19
N VAL A 17 -1.54 33.59 42.02
CA VAL A 17 -2.31 34.81 41.74
C VAL A 17 -1.50 35.71 40.79
N PHE A 18 -1.73 35.56 39.50
CA PHE A 18 -1.10 36.36 38.45
C PHE A 18 -1.79 37.74 38.36
N ARG A 19 -1.42 38.69 39.22
CA ARG A 19 -1.84 40.10 39.05
C ARG A 19 -0.92 40.82 38.08
N CYS A 20 -1.21 40.63 36.79
CA CYS A 20 -0.60 41.41 35.72
C CYS A 20 -1.21 42.83 35.72
N MET A 21 -0.54 43.78 36.36
CA MET A 21 -0.86 45.20 36.26
C MET A 21 -0.14 45.79 35.04
N LEU A 22 -0.53 45.35 33.84
CA LEU A 22 -0.15 46.02 32.59
C LEU A 22 -1.27 46.98 32.20
N SER A 23 -1.04 48.28 32.48
CA SER A 23 -1.76 49.34 31.79
C SER A 23 -1.24 49.40 30.36
N LEU A 24 -1.97 48.80 29.43
CA LEU A 24 -1.79 49.01 28.00
C LEU A 24 -2.95 49.85 27.48
N ASN A 25 -2.68 51.13 27.25
CA ASN A 25 -3.56 51.97 26.44
C ASN A 25 -3.37 51.59 24.97
N MET A 26 -4.11 50.56 24.52
CA MET A 26 -4.19 50.14 23.13
C MET A 26 -5.39 50.82 22.48
N ASN A 27 -5.18 51.98 21.89
CA ASN A 27 -6.16 52.59 21.00
C ASN A 27 -6.05 51.92 19.61
N THR A 28 -6.41 50.63 19.53
CA THR A 28 -6.50 49.92 18.25
C THR A 28 -7.85 50.23 17.63
N VAL A 29 -7.86 51.06 16.58
CA VAL A 29 -9.04 51.26 15.73
C VAL A 29 -9.39 49.91 15.11
N ARG A 30 -10.37 49.21 15.69
CA ARG A 30 -10.89 47.96 15.13
C ARG A 30 -11.68 48.30 13.88
N ARG A 31 -11.04 48.20 12.70
CA ARG A 31 -11.76 48.20 11.42
C ARG A 31 -12.52 46.88 11.33
N GLY A 32 -13.84 46.95 11.39
CA GLY A 32 -14.70 45.80 11.14
C GLY A 32 -14.72 45.48 9.65
N PHE A 33 -14.67 44.19 9.31
CA PHE A 33 -14.97 43.74 7.96
C PHE A 33 -16.41 44.06 7.63
N THR A 34 -16.65 44.56 6.43
CA THR A 34 -18.02 44.73 5.94
C THR A 34 -18.61 43.35 5.62
N LEU A 35 -19.92 43.18 5.82
CA LEU A 35 -20.60 41.93 5.45
C LEU A 35 -20.42 41.60 3.96
N ILE A 36 -20.35 42.63 3.11
CA ILE A 36 -20.17 42.47 1.66
C ILE A 36 -18.76 41.98 1.29
N GLU A 37 -17.71 42.43 1.99
CA GLU A 37 -16.36 41.91 1.78
C GLU A 37 -16.28 40.41 2.07
N LEU A 38 -16.86 39.97 3.19
CA LEU A 38 -16.87 38.54 3.53
C LEU A 38 -17.72 37.72 2.55
N LEU A 39 -18.85 38.26 2.09
CA LEU A 39 -19.74 37.59 1.13
C LEU A 39 -19.06 37.34 -0.22
N VAL A 40 -18.36 38.35 -0.76
CA VAL A 40 -17.64 38.20 -2.04
C VAL A 40 -16.49 37.19 -1.91
N VAL A 41 -15.78 37.19 -0.78
CA VAL A 41 -14.65 36.27 -0.55
C VAL A 41 -15.10 34.81 -0.54
N ILE A 42 -16.14 34.47 0.23
CA ILE A 42 -16.64 33.09 0.25
C ILE A 42 -17.21 32.67 -1.11
N GLY A 43 -17.76 33.61 -1.88
CA GLY A 43 -18.22 33.38 -3.24
C GLY A 43 -17.07 33.02 -4.18
N ILE A 44 -15.97 33.77 -4.14
CA ILE A 44 -14.78 33.49 -4.96
C ILE A 44 -14.11 32.17 -4.54
N ILE A 45 -14.00 31.89 -3.24
CA ILE A 45 -13.45 30.62 -2.74
C ILE A 45 -14.29 29.44 -3.23
N GLY A 46 -15.63 29.55 -3.22
CA GLY A 46 -16.53 28.51 -3.74
C GLY A 46 -16.33 28.22 -5.22
N ILE A 47 -16.19 29.26 -6.06
CA ILE A 47 -15.97 29.11 -7.50
C ILE A 47 -14.61 28.44 -7.77
N LEU A 48 -13.55 28.91 -7.11
CA LEU A 48 -12.21 28.34 -7.27
C LEU A 48 -12.16 26.88 -6.80
N ALA A 49 -12.79 26.55 -5.68
CA ALA A 49 -12.86 25.19 -5.17
C ALA A 49 -13.58 24.23 -6.14
N ALA A 50 -14.69 24.68 -6.75
CA ALA A 50 -15.44 23.88 -7.73
C ALA A 50 -14.61 23.57 -8.99
N ILE A 51 -13.87 24.56 -9.52
CA ILE A 51 -12.99 24.38 -10.69
C ILE A 51 -11.87 23.39 -10.38
N VAL A 52 -11.22 23.54 -9.21
CA VAL A 52 -10.13 22.65 -8.78
C VAL A 52 -10.60 21.21 -8.64
N LEU A 53 -11.79 20.98 -8.07
CA LEU A 53 -12.31 19.62 -7.88
C LEU A 53 -12.56 18.90 -9.21
N VAL A 54 -13.10 19.60 -10.22
CA VAL A 54 -13.27 19.05 -11.57
C VAL A 54 -11.92 18.77 -12.23
N ALA A 55 -10.93 19.63 -12.02
CA ALA A 55 -9.60 19.49 -12.62
C ALA A 55 -8.79 18.32 -12.04
N VAL A 56 -8.92 18.02 -10.75
CA VAL A 56 -8.07 17.03 -10.05
C VAL A 56 -8.47 15.57 -10.37
N ASN A 57 -9.69 15.32 -10.84
CA ASN A 57 -10.23 13.97 -11.10
C ASN A 57 -9.77 12.93 -10.04
N PRO A 58 -10.35 12.96 -8.84
CA PRO A 58 -9.92 12.10 -7.73
C PRO A 58 -9.95 10.60 -8.09
N GLY A 59 -10.86 10.19 -8.98
CA GLY A 59 -10.94 8.80 -9.46
C GLY A 59 -9.64 8.33 -10.12
N ARG A 60 -9.01 9.18 -10.94
CA ARG A 60 -7.73 8.86 -11.58
C ARG A 60 -6.60 8.72 -10.57
N GLN A 61 -6.58 9.56 -9.52
CA GLN A 61 -5.54 9.48 -8.49
C GLN A 61 -5.66 8.21 -7.63
N PHE A 62 -6.88 7.79 -7.28
CA PHE A 62 -7.08 6.53 -6.57
C PHE A 62 -6.67 5.32 -7.41
N ALA A 63 -6.99 5.33 -8.71
CA ALA A 63 -6.56 4.29 -9.64
C ALA A 63 -5.03 4.24 -9.77
N GLN A 64 -4.36 5.40 -9.79
CA GLN A 64 -2.90 5.47 -9.81
C GLN A 64 -2.27 4.92 -8.52
N ALA A 65 -2.86 5.21 -7.36
CA ALA A 65 -2.41 4.64 -6.08
C ALA A 65 -2.51 3.11 -6.07
N ARG A 66 -3.63 2.54 -6.55
CA ARG A 66 -3.81 1.09 -6.69
C ARG A 66 -2.81 0.46 -7.66
N ASN A 67 -2.54 1.12 -8.79
CA ASN A 67 -1.52 0.67 -9.74
C ASN A 67 -0.11 0.63 -9.12
N THR A 68 0.24 1.61 -8.27
CA THR A 68 1.50 1.58 -7.52
C THR A 68 1.57 0.40 -6.56
N THR A 69 0.47 0.09 -5.87
CA THR A 69 0.37 -1.10 -5.02
C THR A 69 0.59 -2.38 -5.83
N ARG A 70 -0.12 -2.55 -6.96
CA ARG A 70 0.06 -3.69 -7.87
C ARG A 70 1.50 -3.87 -8.32
N GLN A 71 2.18 -2.77 -8.66
CA GLN A 71 3.58 -2.83 -9.05
C GLN A 71 4.48 -3.32 -7.91
N SER A 72 4.26 -2.84 -6.68
CA SER A 72 4.98 -3.31 -5.50
C SER A 72 4.71 -4.78 -5.24
N ASP A 73 3.47 -5.23 -5.41
CA ASP A 73 3.07 -6.63 -5.18
C ASP A 73 3.76 -7.58 -6.16
N LEU A 74 3.79 -7.24 -7.46
CA LEU A 74 4.52 -8.02 -8.46
C LEU A 74 6.03 -8.11 -8.17
N ILE A 75 6.63 -7.04 -7.64
CA ILE A 75 8.04 -7.05 -7.22
C ILE A 75 8.23 -8.01 -6.04
N THR A 76 7.35 -7.95 -5.03
CA THR A 76 7.39 -8.86 -3.88
C THR A 76 7.27 -10.33 -4.33
N ILE A 77 6.31 -10.63 -5.20
CA ILE A 77 6.08 -11.98 -5.73
C ILE A 77 7.31 -12.47 -6.51
N THR A 78 7.83 -11.66 -7.43
CA THR A 78 8.98 -12.06 -8.26
C THR A 78 10.27 -12.19 -7.45
N ASN A 79 10.48 -11.35 -6.43
CA ASN A 79 11.61 -11.48 -5.52
C ASN A 79 11.51 -12.77 -4.69
N ALA A 80 10.34 -13.10 -4.15
CA ALA A 80 10.16 -14.33 -3.38
C ALA A 80 10.47 -15.59 -4.21
N ILE A 81 10.01 -15.63 -5.47
CA ILE A 81 10.34 -16.73 -6.40
C ILE A 81 11.85 -16.78 -6.70
N TYR A 82 12.48 -15.62 -6.89
CA TYR A 82 13.90 -15.55 -7.20
C TYR A 82 14.77 -15.97 -6.01
N GLU A 83 14.42 -15.54 -4.80
CA GLU A 83 15.07 -15.96 -3.56
C GLU A 83 14.95 -17.47 -3.36
N PHE A 84 13.74 -18.03 -3.54
CA PHE A 84 13.54 -19.47 -3.56
C PHE A 84 14.46 -20.17 -4.55
N ALA A 85 14.56 -19.66 -5.78
CA ALA A 85 15.39 -20.27 -6.82
C ALA A 85 16.88 -20.20 -6.46
N VAL A 86 17.35 -19.11 -5.85
CA VAL A 86 18.75 -18.97 -5.40
C VAL A 86 19.08 -20.02 -4.32
N GLU A 87 18.18 -20.27 -3.38
CA GLU A 87 18.37 -21.26 -2.32
C GLU A 87 18.24 -22.71 -2.85
N ASN A 88 17.47 -22.90 -3.92
CA ASN A 88 17.15 -24.21 -4.48
C ASN A 88 17.90 -24.54 -5.78
N ASN A 89 19.17 -24.14 -5.88
CA ASN A 89 20.05 -24.47 -7.02
C ASN A 89 19.51 -24.02 -8.40
N GLY A 90 18.77 -22.91 -8.44
CA GLY A 90 18.15 -22.36 -9.64
C GLY A 90 16.82 -23.00 -10.02
N ASN A 91 16.27 -23.90 -9.20
CA ASN A 91 14.98 -24.53 -9.47
C ASN A 91 13.83 -23.59 -9.09
N LEU A 92 12.83 -23.48 -9.96
CA LEU A 92 11.60 -22.77 -9.66
C LEU A 92 10.68 -23.62 -8.77
N PRO A 93 9.82 -22.98 -7.96
CA PRO A 93 8.89 -23.70 -7.10
C PRO A 93 7.88 -24.44 -7.97
N SER A 94 7.99 -25.77 -8.06
CA SER A 94 7.28 -26.57 -9.07
C SER A 94 6.05 -27.29 -8.53
N THR A 95 5.99 -27.58 -7.24
CA THR A 95 4.92 -28.38 -6.63
C THR A 95 3.74 -27.53 -6.21
N ASP A 96 2.68 -27.53 -7.02
CA ASP A 96 1.35 -27.13 -6.57
C ASP A 96 0.46 -28.39 -6.59
N TYR A 97 -0.13 -28.69 -5.43
CA TYR A 97 -1.07 -29.78 -5.14
C TYR A 97 -2.25 -29.86 -6.12
N THR A 98 -2.52 -28.80 -6.88
CA THR A 98 -3.72 -28.65 -7.70
C THR A 98 -3.49 -28.74 -9.22
N SER A 99 -2.25 -28.55 -9.71
CA SER A 99 -1.98 -28.27 -11.14
C SER A 99 -0.93 -29.16 -11.83
N GLY A 100 -0.44 -30.23 -11.18
CA GLY A 100 0.40 -31.24 -11.86
C GLY A 100 1.89 -30.91 -11.95
N GLY A 101 2.42 -30.15 -10.98
CA GLY A 101 3.80 -30.30 -10.51
C GLY A 101 4.93 -29.56 -11.24
N ASN A 102 4.63 -28.63 -12.16
CA ASN A 102 5.63 -27.72 -12.74
C ASN A 102 5.21 -26.25 -12.67
N PHE A 103 6.19 -25.36 -12.56
CA PHE A 103 5.97 -23.91 -12.66
C PHE A 103 5.36 -23.56 -14.04
N PRO A 104 4.36 -22.66 -14.12
CA PRO A 104 3.62 -22.41 -15.36
C PRO A 104 4.50 -21.81 -16.46
N SER A 105 4.47 -22.40 -17.66
CA SER A 105 5.16 -21.90 -18.87
C SER A 105 4.29 -21.01 -19.77
N SER A 106 3.06 -20.76 -19.34
CA SER A 106 2.09 -19.87 -19.99
C SER A 106 1.42 -19.03 -18.92
N GLN A 107 0.89 -17.85 -19.27
CA GLN A 107 0.25 -16.95 -18.32
C GLN A 107 -0.86 -17.66 -17.53
N THR A 108 -0.63 -17.84 -16.22
CA THR A 108 -1.55 -18.53 -15.30
C THR A 108 -1.84 -17.62 -14.10
N CYS A 109 -3.06 -17.64 -13.57
CA CYS A 109 -3.42 -16.89 -12.36
C CYS A 109 -2.76 -17.48 -11.11
N ILE A 110 -2.56 -16.66 -10.07
CA ILE A 110 -2.05 -17.09 -8.77
C ILE A 110 -3.21 -17.25 -7.79
N GLY A 111 -3.34 -18.41 -7.15
CA GLY A 111 -4.38 -18.68 -6.15
C GLY A 111 -4.51 -20.17 -5.83
N ASP A 112 -5.29 -20.51 -4.80
CA ASP A 112 -5.44 -21.87 -4.28
C ASP A 112 -6.51 -22.73 -5.02
N THR A 113 -7.19 -22.16 -6.02
CA THR A 113 -8.25 -22.85 -6.78
C THR A 113 -7.86 -23.10 -8.24
N PRO A 114 -8.06 -24.33 -8.77
CA PRO A 114 -7.89 -24.61 -10.19
C PRO A 114 -8.75 -23.65 -11.06
N PRO A 115 -8.21 -23.09 -12.16
CA PRO A 115 -6.95 -23.44 -12.83
C PRO A 115 -5.75 -22.57 -12.38
N CYS A 116 -5.84 -21.84 -11.28
CA CYS A 116 -4.74 -21.03 -10.77
C CYS A 116 -3.64 -21.89 -10.17
N PHE A 117 -2.42 -21.35 -10.18
CA PHE A 117 -1.26 -21.93 -9.56
C PHE A 117 -1.16 -21.45 -8.12
N ASP A 118 -1.18 -22.37 -7.16
CA ASP A 118 -0.97 -22.11 -5.74
C ASP A 118 0.52 -21.83 -5.50
N LEU A 119 0.92 -20.60 -5.78
CA LEU A 119 2.26 -20.15 -5.50
C LEU A 119 2.54 -20.07 -3.98
N ALA A 120 1.52 -19.95 -3.12
CA ALA A 120 1.73 -19.81 -1.67
C ALA A 120 2.22 -21.13 -1.07
N GLY A 121 1.58 -22.23 -1.46
CA GLY A 121 1.98 -23.59 -1.11
C GLY A 121 3.13 -24.16 -1.96
N ALA A 122 3.56 -23.45 -3.01
CA ALA A 122 4.57 -23.96 -3.91
C ALA A 122 5.92 -24.16 -3.22
N GLY A 123 6.57 -25.29 -3.57
CA GLY A 123 7.84 -25.71 -2.96
C GLY A 123 7.69 -26.82 -1.93
N ALA A 124 6.49 -27.17 -1.46
CA ALA A 124 6.32 -28.33 -0.58
C ALA A 124 6.56 -29.67 -1.29
N GLU A 125 7.11 -30.66 -0.59
CA GLU A 125 7.17 -32.05 -1.09
C GLU A 125 5.75 -32.58 -1.37
N ASP A 126 5.47 -33.08 -2.58
CA ASP A 126 4.20 -33.75 -2.90
C ASP A 126 4.15 -35.10 -2.16
N PRO A 127 3.25 -35.31 -1.19
CA PRO A 127 3.13 -36.58 -0.47
C PRO A 127 2.76 -37.76 -1.38
N ASN A 128 2.22 -37.48 -2.58
CA ASN A 128 1.81 -38.49 -3.56
C ASN A 128 2.89 -38.76 -4.62
N ASN A 129 3.96 -37.94 -4.70
CA ASN A 129 5.16 -38.18 -5.51
C ASN A 129 6.43 -37.95 -4.67
N PRO A 130 6.82 -38.93 -3.84
CA PRO A 130 7.96 -38.82 -2.91
C PRO A 130 9.36 -38.86 -3.60
N GLY A 131 9.44 -38.45 -4.87
CA GLY A 131 10.68 -38.37 -5.66
C GLY A 131 10.83 -37.08 -6.47
N GLY A 132 9.94 -36.10 -6.30
CA GLY A 132 10.21 -34.71 -6.70
C GLY A 132 11.37 -34.15 -5.87
N ILE A 133 11.99 -33.05 -6.30
CA ILE A 133 12.95 -32.34 -5.46
C ILE A 133 12.20 -32.00 -4.16
N ALA A 134 12.54 -32.67 -3.06
CA ALA A 134 12.03 -32.38 -1.73
C ALA A 134 12.63 -31.04 -1.31
N VAL A 135 12.07 -29.96 -1.86
CA VAL A 135 12.33 -28.62 -1.38
C VAL A 135 11.55 -28.52 -0.07
N VAL A 136 12.25 -28.17 1.01
CA VAL A 136 11.65 -28.12 2.36
C VAL A 136 11.03 -26.74 2.63
N ASP A 137 11.19 -25.81 1.69
CA ASP A 137 10.80 -24.42 1.84
C ASP A 137 9.58 -24.12 1.00
N THR A 138 8.53 -23.59 1.63
CA THR A 138 7.35 -23.07 0.94
C THR A 138 7.50 -21.57 0.72
N ILE A 139 6.99 -21.02 -0.39
CA ILE A 139 7.02 -19.58 -0.66
C ILE A 139 6.44 -18.78 0.51
N VAL A 140 5.24 -19.18 0.96
CA VAL A 140 4.65 -18.67 2.19
C VAL A 140 4.78 -19.75 3.28
N PRO A 141 5.31 -19.44 4.48
CA PRO A 141 5.72 -18.13 4.98
C PRO A 141 7.22 -17.79 4.82
N THR A 142 8.03 -18.64 4.19
CA THR A 142 9.51 -18.54 4.26
C THR A 142 10.06 -17.32 3.52
N PHE A 143 9.61 -17.07 2.29
CA PHE A 143 10.13 -16.00 1.43
C PHE A 143 9.21 -14.77 1.43
N VAL A 144 7.95 -14.95 1.82
CA VAL A 144 6.98 -13.87 1.95
C VAL A 144 5.96 -14.22 3.04
N ALA A 145 5.58 -13.23 3.85
CA ALA A 145 4.69 -13.44 5.00
C ALA A 145 3.26 -13.87 4.61
N GLY A 146 2.82 -13.53 3.40
CA GLY A 146 1.53 -13.88 2.83
C GLY A 146 1.40 -13.37 1.40
N MET A 147 0.58 -14.03 0.60
CA MET A 147 0.41 -13.63 -0.80
C MET A 147 -0.23 -12.24 -0.92
N PRO A 148 0.38 -11.31 -1.67
CA PRO A 148 -0.28 -10.07 -2.02
C PRO A 148 -1.52 -10.33 -2.88
N GLU A 149 -2.57 -9.55 -2.65
CA GLU A 149 -3.83 -9.61 -3.40
C GLU A 149 -4.07 -8.27 -4.12
N ASP A 150 -4.61 -8.34 -5.34
CA ASP A 150 -4.98 -7.16 -6.11
C ASP A 150 -5.99 -6.30 -5.33
N PRO A 151 -5.77 -4.99 -5.19
CA PRO A 151 -6.60 -4.12 -4.34
C PRO A 151 -8.05 -3.93 -4.82
N SER A 152 -8.40 -4.43 -6.01
CA SER A 152 -9.74 -4.32 -6.60
C SER A 152 -10.44 -5.65 -6.86
N ALA A 153 -9.67 -6.69 -7.16
CA ALA A 153 -10.18 -7.98 -7.62
C ALA A 153 -9.55 -9.19 -6.91
N GLY A 154 -8.58 -8.98 -6.03
CA GLY A 154 -7.90 -10.03 -5.30
C GLY A 154 -8.80 -10.68 -4.25
N THR A 155 -8.72 -12.00 -4.18
CA THR A 155 -9.27 -12.83 -3.12
C THR A 155 -8.21 -13.85 -2.70
N PRO A 156 -8.37 -14.54 -1.55
CA PRO A 156 -7.45 -15.60 -1.17
C PRO A 156 -7.40 -16.73 -2.19
N GLN A 157 -8.50 -16.95 -2.92
CA GLN A 157 -8.60 -17.99 -3.95
C GLN A 157 -8.00 -17.61 -5.29
N ASN A 158 -7.91 -16.31 -5.57
CA ASN A 158 -7.30 -15.76 -6.76
C ASN A 158 -6.81 -14.35 -6.44
N THR A 159 -5.50 -14.20 -6.30
CA THR A 159 -4.87 -12.93 -5.98
C THR A 159 -5.11 -11.85 -7.04
N GLY A 160 -5.58 -12.21 -8.24
CA GLY A 160 -5.79 -11.28 -9.34
C GLY A 160 -4.51 -10.99 -10.15
N TYR A 161 -3.39 -11.62 -9.79
CA TYR A 161 -2.13 -11.55 -10.52
C TYR A 161 -1.91 -12.81 -11.37
N THR A 162 -1.06 -12.68 -12.39
CA THR A 162 -0.68 -13.80 -13.26
C THR A 162 0.83 -13.95 -13.36
N ILE A 163 1.30 -15.18 -13.50
CA ILE A 163 2.74 -15.51 -13.61
C ILE A 163 2.96 -16.55 -14.70
N PHE A 164 4.15 -16.51 -15.30
CA PHE A 164 4.70 -17.58 -16.12
C PHE A 164 6.21 -17.45 -16.28
N VAL A 165 6.86 -18.55 -16.65
CA VAL A 165 8.24 -18.54 -17.13
C VAL A 165 8.25 -18.70 -18.66
N ASP A 166 9.04 -17.86 -19.34
CA ASP A 166 9.20 -17.98 -20.79
C ASP A 166 10.19 -19.11 -21.18
N GLY A 167 10.30 -19.41 -22.48
CA GLY A 167 11.21 -20.44 -22.99
C GLY A 167 12.71 -20.16 -22.76
N ASN A 168 13.06 -18.94 -22.33
CA ASN A 168 14.43 -18.55 -21.98
C ASN A 168 14.68 -18.63 -20.46
N GLY A 169 13.70 -19.11 -19.68
CA GLY A 169 13.79 -19.19 -18.22
C GLY A 169 13.50 -17.87 -17.51
N ARG A 170 12.92 -16.87 -18.19
CA ARG A 170 12.65 -15.55 -17.62
C ARG A 170 11.29 -15.51 -16.96
N LEU A 171 11.25 -15.10 -15.69
CA LEU A 171 10.00 -15.03 -14.91
C LEU A 171 9.26 -13.75 -15.26
N THR A 172 7.99 -13.88 -15.68
CA THR A 172 7.10 -12.75 -15.95
C THR A 172 5.90 -12.80 -15.01
N ALA A 173 5.66 -11.69 -14.30
CA ALA A 173 4.47 -11.48 -13.50
C ALA A 173 3.70 -10.25 -14.02
N THR A 174 2.39 -10.36 -14.18
CA THR A 174 1.53 -9.32 -14.77
C THR A 174 0.31 -9.09 -13.89
N ALA A 175 -0.05 -7.81 -13.71
CA ALA A 175 -1.31 -7.39 -13.10
C ALA A 175 -2.33 -7.05 -14.20
N PRO A 176 -3.24 -7.98 -14.56
CA PRO A 176 -4.21 -7.77 -15.65
C PRO A 176 -5.25 -6.69 -15.34
N ASN A 177 -5.52 -6.41 -14.07
CA ASN A 177 -6.52 -5.44 -13.61
C ASN A 177 -5.96 -4.02 -13.43
N ALA A 178 -4.85 -3.70 -14.10
CA ALA A 178 -4.30 -2.36 -14.08
C ALA A 178 -5.29 -1.34 -14.67
N GLU A 179 -5.45 -0.22 -13.99
CA GLU A 179 -6.47 0.78 -14.33
C GLU A 179 -5.91 1.91 -15.20
N ASN A 180 -6.79 2.63 -15.89
CA ASN A 180 -6.45 3.72 -16.83
C ASN A 180 -5.56 3.27 -18.00
N ASP A 181 -5.86 2.10 -18.58
CA ASP A 181 -5.13 1.52 -19.72
C ASP A 181 -3.63 1.32 -19.46
N ALA A 182 -3.23 1.23 -18.19
CA ALA A 182 -1.87 0.92 -17.80
C ALA A 182 -1.59 -0.58 -17.99
N ILE A 183 -0.37 -0.92 -18.40
CA ILE A 183 0.12 -2.30 -18.42
C ILE A 183 1.21 -2.40 -17.37
N ILE A 184 1.00 -3.25 -16.36
CA ILE A 184 1.95 -3.45 -15.27
C ILE A 184 2.44 -4.88 -15.33
N THR A 185 3.66 -5.04 -15.82
CA THR A 185 4.35 -6.32 -15.94
C THR A 185 5.76 -6.16 -15.39
N VAL A 186 6.18 -7.13 -14.59
CA VAL A 186 7.54 -7.26 -14.07
C VAL A 186 8.12 -8.52 -14.66
N THR A 187 9.29 -8.40 -15.28
CA THR A 187 10.01 -9.55 -15.81
C THR A 187 11.43 -9.57 -15.27
N ARG A 188 11.86 -10.70 -14.72
CA ARG A 188 13.22 -10.90 -14.21
C ARG A 188 13.89 -12.04 -14.96
#